data_AF-A0A023EDT8-F1
#
_entry.id   AF-A0A023EDT8-F1
#
_cell.length_a   1.000
_cell.length_b   1.000
_cell.length_c   1.000
_cell.angle_alpha   90.00
_cell.angle_beta   90.00
_cell.angle_gamma   90.00
#
_symmetry.space_group_name_H-M   'P 1'
#
loop_
_entity.id
_entity.type
_entity.pdbx_description
1 polymer ?
#
loop_
_entity_poly.entity_id
_entity_poly.type
_entity_poly.pdbx_seq_one_letter_code
_entity_poly.pdbx_strand_id
1 'polypeptide(L)' 'MGHHEPKVYISDKLPDSLRKSMKLFQAKNELPVFLKGGPADKVLYLTTVALCGVGILGIVRVIYTMGFAKKKAD' A
#
# COMPACT_ATOMS: atom_id res chain seq x y z
N MET A 1 -20.03 -26.17 2.93
CA MET A 1 -19.79 -25.00 3.79
C MET A 1 -20.14 -23.76 2.98
N GLY A 2 -21.38 -23.29 3.09
CA GLY A 2 -21.83 -22.11 2.36
C GLY A 2 -21.21 -20.86 2.97
N HIS A 3 -20.37 -20.16 2.22
CA HIS A 3 -19.92 -18.83 2.60
C HIS A 3 -21.12 -17.89 2.61
N HIS A 4 -21.73 -17.68 3.78
CA HIS A 4 -22.71 -16.63 3.97
C HIS A 4 -21.99 -15.29 3.81
N GLU A 5 -22.12 -14.69 2.62
CA GLU A 5 -21.56 -13.37 2.37
C GLU A 5 -22.25 -12.34 3.29
N PRO A 6 -21.49 -11.51 4.03
CA PRO A 6 -22.08 -10.44 4.81
C PRO A 6 -22.76 -9.44 3.88
N LYS A 7 -24.05 -9.16 4.13
CA LYS A 7 -24.79 -8.12 3.41
C LYS A 7 -24.26 -6.75 3.83
N VAL A 8 -23.92 -5.91 2.85
CA VAL A 8 -23.51 -4.52 3.08
C VAL A 8 -24.76 -3.68 3.37
N TYR A 9 -24.98 -3.32 4.63
CA TYR A 9 -26.10 -2.50 5.06
C TYR A 9 -25.67 -1.04 5.21
N ILE A 10 -25.88 -0.23 4.17
CA ILE A 10 -25.62 1.21 4.23
C ILE A 10 -26.97 1.93 4.37
N SER A 11 -27.16 2.61 5.49
CA SER A 11 -28.42 3.28 5.83
C SER A 11 -28.73 4.45 4.90
N ASP A 12 -30.01 4.61 4.56
CA ASP A 12 -30.51 5.72 3.77
C ASP A 12 -30.52 7.07 4.51
N LYS A 13 -30.25 7.06 5.82
CA LYS A 13 -30.21 8.27 6.66
C LYS A 13 -28.81 8.92 6.73
N LEU A 14 -27.81 8.34 6.06
CA LEU A 14 -26.44 8.84 6.09
C LEU A 14 -26.22 9.97 5.08
N PRO A 15 -25.37 10.97 5.40
CA PRO A 15 -24.91 11.97 4.45
C PRO A 15 -24.32 11.32 3.18
N ASP A 16 -24.53 11.95 2.03
CA ASP A 16 -24.16 11.38 0.72
C ASP A 16 -22.66 11.10 0.57
N SER A 17 -21.81 11.97 1.12
CA SER A 17 -20.36 11.78 1.10
C SER A 17 -19.94 10.53 1.86
N LEU A 18 -20.47 10.34 3.07
CA LEU A 18 -20.19 9.17 3.91
C LEU A 18 -20.73 7.90 3.26
N ARG A 19 -21.94 7.95 2.70
CA ARG A 19 -22.53 6.83 1.96
C ARG A 19 -21.66 6.43 0.76
N LYS A 20 -21.15 7.38 -0.01
CA LYS A 20 -20.25 7.11 -1.15
C LYS A 20 -18.96 6.44 -0.68
N SER A 21 -18.33 6.93 0.38
CA SER A 21 -17.14 6.31 0.96
C SER A 21 -17.41 4.88 1.44
N MET A 22 -18.51 4.65 2.17
CA MET A 22 -18.88 3.32 2.62
C MET A 22 -19.12 2.37 1.44
N LYS A 23 -19.80 2.82 0.38
CA LYS A 23 -19.98 2.02 -0.85
C LYS A 23 -18.65 1.67 -1.51
N LEU A 24 -17.71 2.60 -1.59
CA LEU A 24 -16.39 2.39 -2.19
C LEU A 24 -15.57 1.38 -1.38
N PHE A 25 -15.42 1.59 -0.07
CA PHE A 25 -14.57 0.77 0.80
C PHE A 25 -15.20 -0.58 1.18
N GLN A 26 -16.52 -0.72 1.11
CA GLN A 26 -17.22 -1.99 1.34
C GLN A 26 -17.59 -2.72 0.04
N ALA A 27 -17.19 -2.20 -1.13
CA ALA A 27 -17.36 -2.90 -2.39
C ALA A 27 -16.72 -4.29 -2.32
N LYS A 28 -17.44 -5.31 -2.80
CA LYS A 28 -16.94 -6.69 -2.87
C LYS A 28 -15.96 -6.79 -4.03
N ASN A 29 -14.69 -6.59 -3.73
CA ASN A 29 -13.58 -6.74 -4.67
C ASN A 29 -12.38 -7.32 -3.92
N GLU A 30 -11.46 -7.89 -4.68
CA GLU A 30 -10.24 -8.52 -4.16
C GLU A 30 -9.16 -7.48 -3.81
N LEU A 31 -9.52 -6.19 -3.67
CA LEU A 31 -8.57 -5.14 -3.35
C LEU A 31 -8.40 -5.04 -1.82
N PRO A 32 -7.16 -5.03 -1.33
CA PRO A 32 -6.90 -4.77 0.08
C PRO A 32 -7.28 -3.32 0.43
N VAL A 33 -7.58 -3.07 1.70
CA VAL A 33 -8.10 -1.77 2.18
C VAL A 33 -7.22 -0.58 1.78
N PHE A 34 -5.89 -0.76 1.74
CA PHE A 34 -4.91 0.29 1.41
C PHE A 34 -4.79 0.61 -0.09
N LEU A 35 -5.49 -0.11 -0.98
CA LEU A 35 -5.57 0.18 -2.42
C LEU A 35 -6.99 0.49 -2.89
N LYS A 36 -7.95 0.52 -1.95
CA LYS A 36 -9.39 0.55 -2.25
C LYS A 36 -9.91 1.96 -2.54
N GLY A 37 -9.19 2.99 -2.11
CA GLY A 37 -9.48 4.40 -2.40
C GLY A 37 -9.18 4.80 -3.85
N GLY A 38 -8.48 3.96 -4.62
CA GLY A 38 -8.36 4.08 -6.07
C GLY A 38 -6.94 4.34 -6.57
N PRO A 39 -6.78 5.04 -7.72
CA PRO A 39 -5.47 5.22 -8.36
C PRO A 39 -4.44 5.98 -7.51
N ALA A 40 -4.88 6.94 -6.69
CA ALA A 40 -3.99 7.70 -5.81
C ALA A 40 -3.28 6.78 -4.81
N ASP A 41 -4.01 5.86 -4.18
CA ASP A 41 -3.47 4.86 -3.26
C ASP A 41 -2.38 3.99 -3.92
N LYS A 42 -2.60 3.59 -5.18
CA LYS A 42 -1.62 2.80 -5.95
C LYS A 42 -0.33 3.57 -6.20
N VAL A 43 -0.44 4.84 -6.62
CA VAL A 43 0.73 5.69 -6.87
C VAL A 43 1.51 5.91 -5.57
N LEU A 44 0.80 6.20 -4.47
CA LEU A 44 1.42 6.40 -3.18
C LEU A 44 2.14 5.12 -2.71
N TYR A 45 1.47 3.97 -2.76
CA TYR A 45 2.05 2.68 -2.38
C TYR A 45 3.30 2.35 -3.19
N LEU A 46 3.23 2.45 -4.53
CA LEU A 46 4.37 2.16 -5.40
C LEU A 46 5.54 3.10 -5.16
N THR A 47 5.26 4.38 -4.91
CA THR A 47 6.30 5.36 -4.60
C THR A 47 6.98 5.03 -3.27
N THR A 48 6.22 4.68 -2.24
CA THR A 48 6.77 4.25 -0.95
C THR A 48 7.64 3.01 -1.10
N VAL A 49 7.17 1.98 -1.81
CA VAL A 49 7.94 0.75 -2.05
C VAL A 49 9.24 1.06 -2.80
N ALA A 50 9.19 1.92 -3.83
CA ALA A 50 10.37 2.33 -4.58
C ALA A 50 11.40 3.03 -3.69
N LEU A 51 10.97 3.99 -2.87
CA LEU A 51 11.85 4.72 -1.95
C LEU A 51 12.48 3.77 -0.91
N CYS A 52 11.70 2.85 -0.34
CA CYS A 52 12.22 1.83 0.57
C CYS A 52 13.26 0.94 -0.12
N GLY A 53 13.01 0.50 -1.36
CA GLY A 53 13.96 -0.27 -2.15
C GLY A 53 15.27 0.47 -2.40
N VAL A 54 15.20 1.75 -2.77
CA VAL A 54 16.39 2.61 -2.94
C VAL A 54 17.16 2.75 -1.62
N GLY A 55 16.45 2.98 -0.50
CA GLY A 55 17.06 3.08 0.82
C GLY A 55 17.80 1.81 1.23
N ILE A 56 17.18 0.64 1.03
CA ILE A 56 17.80 -0.66 1.33
C ILE A 56 19.05 -0.87 0.48
N LEU A 57 18.99 -0.61 -0.83
CA LEU A 57 20.15 -0.73 -1.72
C LEU A 57 21.28 0.22 -1.30
N GLY A 58 20.95 1.45 -0.90
CA GLY A 58 21.90 2.42 -0.37
C GLY A 58 22.62 1.90 0.88
N ILE A 59 21.88 1.35 1.83
CA ILE A 59 22.44 0.78 3.06
C ILE A 59 23.33 -0.44 2.76
N VAL A 60 22.88 -1.35 1.88
CA VAL A 60 23.67 -2.51 1.46
C VAL A 60 24.99 -2.06 0.83
N ARG A 61 24.96 -1.04 -0.03
CA ARG A 61 26.17 -0.46 -0.64
C ARG A 61 27.10 0.11 0.44
N VAL A 62 26.56 0.88 1.39
CA VAL A 62 27.33 1.48 2.48
C VAL A 62 28.01 0.41 3.35
N ILE A 63 27.27 -0.62 3.75
CA ILE A 63 27.82 -1.76 4.52
C ILE A 63 28.91 -2.47 3.71
N TYR A 64 28.70 -2.72 2.42
CA TYR A 64 29.69 -3.37 1.56
C TYR A 64 30.98 -2.53 1.45
N THR A 65 30.84 -1.21 1.22
CA THR A 65 31.99 -0.32 1.08
C THR A 65 32.78 -0.15 2.37
N MET A 66 32.10 -0.10 3.53
CA MET A 66 32.79 0.09 4.81
C MET A 66 33.32 -1.22 5.40
N GLY A 67 32.62 -2.33 5.19
CA GLY A 67 32.98 -3.63 5.76
C GLY A 67 33.94 -4.46 4.91
N PHE A 68 33.85 -4.38 3.58
CA PHE A 68 34.53 -5.33 2.69
C PHE A 68 35.36 -4.69 1.58
N ALA A 69 35.09 -3.44 1.19
CA ALA A 69 35.88 -2.80 0.15
C ALA A 69 37.29 -2.44 0.68
N LYS A 70 38.32 -3.12 0.16
CA LYS A 70 39.71 -2.72 0.39
C LYS A 70 40.00 -1.39 -0.32
N LYS A 71 40.69 -0.49 0.37
CA LYS A 71 41.29 0.72 -0.22
C LYS A 71 42.08 0.31 -1.47
N LYS A 72 41.77 0.88 -2.64
CA LYS A 72 42.69 0.85 -3.76
C LYS A 72 43.91 1.67 -3.32
N ALA A 73 45.03 1.00 -3.14
CA ALA A 73 46.31 1.67 -2.91
C ALA A 73 46.76 2.19 -4.27
N ASP A 74 46.70 3.50 -4.44
CA ASP A 74 47.42 4.23 -5.49
C ASP A 74 48.88 4.43 -5.05
#